data_AF-A0AAV2FLA2-F1
#
_entry.id   AF-A0AAV2FLA2-F1
#
_cell.length_a   1.000
_cell.length_b   1.000
_cell.length_c   1.000
_cell.angle_alpha   90.00
_cell.angle_beta   90.00
_cell.angle_gamma   90.00
#
_symmetry.space_group_name_H-M   'P 1'
#
loop_
_entity.id
_entity.type
_entity.pdbx_description
1 polymer ?
#
loop_
_entity_poly.entity_id
_entity_poly.type
_entity_poly.pdbx_seq_one_letter_code
_entity_poly.pdbx_strand_id
1 'polypeptide(L)'
;MINNLCNVDKGVDFGLVCWHLWKQRNKECMDMKGYSEVSLSCKIEAWFRILKNAQQNVARCLNSGTCMRMAIDLAWEPPLEGCVQIQKNGYVLSPSWEASGGGLIRDNLGRCLAAFVCNLGKCSITAAELKGAVEGLKAV
;
A
#
# COMPACT_ATOMS: atom_id res chain seq x y z
N MET A 1 -10.72 -22.08 -33.20
CA MET A 1 -10.75 -20.61 -33.04
C MET A 1 -11.32 -20.27 -31.67
N ILE A 2 -10.54 -20.40 -30.59
CA ILE A 2 -10.88 -19.88 -29.24
C ILE A 2 -9.55 -19.45 -28.59
N ASN A 3 -9.00 -18.33 -29.08
CA ASN A 3 -7.96 -17.57 -28.38
C ASN A 3 -8.66 -16.31 -27.88
N ASN A 4 -9.03 -16.26 -26.60
CA ASN A 4 -9.30 -15.03 -25.83
C ASN A 4 -9.68 -15.36 -24.38
N LEU A 5 -8.90 -16.22 -23.72
CA LEU A 5 -8.92 -16.26 -22.26
C LEU A 5 -8.06 -15.09 -21.75
N CYS A 6 -8.74 -13.97 -21.53
CA CYS A 6 -8.43 -12.91 -20.58
C CYS A 6 -6.93 -12.68 -20.32
N ASN A 7 -6.37 -11.69 -21.02
CA ASN A 7 -5.20 -10.94 -20.59
C ASN A 7 -5.52 -10.27 -19.24
N VAL A 8 -5.44 -11.03 -18.15
CA VAL A 8 -5.33 -10.46 -16.81
C VAL A 8 -3.88 -10.03 -16.68
N ASP A 9 -3.66 -8.73 -16.45
CA ASP A 9 -2.32 -8.19 -16.30
C ASP A 9 -1.66 -8.84 -15.07
N LYS A 10 -0.66 -9.68 -15.32
CA LYS A 10 0.12 -10.37 -14.28
C LYS A 10 0.73 -9.38 -13.27
N GLY A 11 0.92 -8.12 -13.66
CA GLY A 11 1.38 -7.04 -12.78
C GLY A 11 0.37 -6.69 -11.69
N VAL A 12 -0.93 -6.71 -11.99
CA VAL A 12 -1.99 -6.39 -11.02
C VAL A 12 -2.08 -7.47 -9.94
N ASP A 13 -2.03 -8.75 -10.33
CA ASP A 13 -2.03 -9.88 -9.38
C ASP A 13 -0.82 -9.83 -8.45
N PHE A 14 0.36 -9.57 -9.02
CA PHE A 14 1.59 -9.41 -8.26
C PHE A 14 1.49 -8.26 -7.25
N GLY A 15 1.03 -7.08 -7.69
CA GLY A 15 0.89 -5.90 -6.84
C GLY A 15 -0.08 -6.12 -5.68
N LEU A 16 -1.23 -6.75 -5.93
CA LEU A 16 -2.23 -7.06 -4.90
C LEU A 16 -1.70 -8.06 -3.87
N VAL A 17 -0.98 -9.10 -4.31
CA VAL A 17 -0.37 -10.08 -3.40
C VAL A 17 0.69 -9.40 -2.53
N CYS A 18 1.59 -8.60 -3.12
CA CYS A 18 2.58 -7.82 -2.38
C CYS A 18 1.93 -6.90 -1.34
N TRP A 19 0.84 -6.22 -1.69
CA TRP A 19 0.08 -5.37 -0.77
C TRP A 19 -0.49 -6.16 0.40
N HIS A 20 -1.14 -7.30 0.14
CA HIS A 20 -1.73 -8.13 1.19
C HIS A 20 -0.67 -8.75 2.11
N LEU A 21 0.46 -9.20 1.55
CA LEU A 21 1.61 -9.67 2.32
C LEU A 21 2.15 -8.58 3.23
N TRP A 22 2.39 -7.39 2.68
CA TRP A 22 2.88 -6.23 3.43
C TRP A 22 1.91 -5.85 4.55
N LYS A 23 0.61 -5.77 4.25
CA LYS A 23 -0.43 -5.43 5.23
C LYS A 23 -0.50 -6.44 6.37
N GLN A 24 -0.43 -7.74 6.05
CA GLN A 24 -0.47 -8.80 7.05
C GLN A 24 0.80 -8.81 7.92
N ARG A 25 1.98 -8.69 7.30
CA ARG A 25 3.25 -8.55 8.03
C ARG A 25 3.18 -7.37 9.01
N ASN A 26 2.68 -6.23 8.57
CA ASN A 26 2.52 -5.06 9.43
C ASN A 26 1.57 -5.34 10.59
N LYS A 27 0.42 -5.96 10.33
CA LYS A 27 -0.53 -6.34 11.38
C LYS A 27 0.09 -7.28 12.41
N GLU A 28 0.82 -8.29 11.97
CA GLU A 28 1.46 -9.27 12.86
C GLU A 28 2.63 -8.68 13.66
N CYS A 29 3.48 -7.85 13.03
CA CYS A 29 4.52 -7.10 13.72
C CYS A 29 3.94 -6.13 14.77
N MET A 30 2.80 -5.51 14.48
CA MET A 30 2.13 -4.56 15.37
C MET A 30 1.37 -5.26 16.51
N ASP A 31 0.76 -6.42 16.26
CA ASP A 31 0.03 -7.20 17.28
C ASP A 31 0.95 -8.04 18.18
N MET A 32 2.28 -8.03 17.95
CA MET A 32 3.29 -8.87 18.65
C MET A 32 2.94 -10.37 18.71
N LYS A 33 2.10 -10.86 17.80
CA LYS A 33 1.72 -12.27 17.74
C LYS A 33 2.79 -13.03 16.96
N GLY A 34 3.33 -14.08 17.56
CA GLY A 34 4.37 -14.91 16.97
C GLY A 34 4.02 -15.42 15.58
N TYR A 35 5.01 -15.43 14.69
CA TYR A 35 4.90 -15.79 13.29
C TYR A 35 4.72 -17.31 13.13
N SER A 36 3.74 -17.74 12.34
CA SER A 36 3.59 -19.13 11.91
C SER A 36 3.63 -19.20 10.39
N GLU A 37 4.68 -19.81 9.86
CA GLU A 37 4.96 -19.91 8.42
C GLU A 37 3.85 -20.65 7.64
N VAL A 38 3.26 -21.68 8.25
CA VAL A 38 2.12 -22.43 7.70
C VAL A 38 0.85 -21.57 7.59
N SER A 39 0.69 -20.58 8.46
CA SER A 39 -0.45 -19.66 8.40
C SER A 39 -0.36 -18.72 7.19
N LEU A 40 0.86 -18.37 6.77
CA LEU A 40 1.07 -17.41 5.69
C LEU A 40 0.73 -18.02 4.32
N SER A 41 1.20 -19.24 4.03
CA SER A 41 0.94 -19.91 2.74
C SER A 41 -0.56 -20.12 2.50
N CYS A 42 -1.28 -20.66 3.48
CA CYS A 42 -2.73 -20.85 3.39
C CYS A 42 -3.49 -19.52 3.21
N LYS A 43 -3.02 -18.43 3.86
CA LYS A 43 -3.60 -17.09 3.68
C LYS A 43 -3.33 -16.55 2.28
N ILE A 44 -2.11 -16.70 1.76
CA ILE A 44 -1.75 -16.28 0.40
C ILE A 44 -2.65 -16.98 -0.61
N GLU A 45 -2.81 -18.30 -0.52
CA GLU A 45 -3.68 -19.09 -1.40
C GLU A 45 -5.15 -18.66 -1.31
N ALA A 46 -5.66 -18.43 -0.09
CA ALA A 46 -7.01 -17.92 0.11
C ALA A 46 -7.21 -16.53 -0.53
N TRP A 47 -6.22 -15.63 -0.41
CA TRP A 47 -6.26 -14.31 -1.04
C TRP A 47 -6.21 -14.39 -2.56
N PHE A 48 -5.34 -15.22 -3.14
CA PHE A 48 -5.33 -15.46 -4.58
C PHE A 48 -6.70 -15.91 -5.10
N ARG A 49 -7.40 -16.78 -4.36
CA ARG A 49 -8.76 -17.23 -4.70
C ARG A 49 -9.78 -16.09 -4.62
N ILE A 50 -9.74 -15.28 -3.56
CA ILE A 50 -10.63 -14.12 -3.40
C ILE A 50 -10.42 -13.09 -4.52
N LEU A 51 -9.16 -12.78 -4.84
CA LEU A 51 -8.81 -11.81 -5.87
C LEU A 51 -9.25 -12.27 -7.26
N LYS A 52 -9.01 -13.55 -7.62
CA LYS A 52 -9.51 -14.13 -8.88
C LYS A 52 -11.03 -14.04 -8.97
N ASN A 53 -11.74 -14.33 -7.89
CA ASN A 53 -13.21 -14.24 -7.88
C ASN A 53 -13.69 -12.78 -7.99
N ALA A 54 -13.04 -11.84 -7.30
CA ALA A 54 -13.36 -10.42 -7.39
C ALA A 54 -13.12 -9.87 -8.81
N GLN A 55 -12.00 -10.25 -9.44
CA GLN A 55 -11.70 -9.89 -10.83
C GLN A 55 -12.74 -10.46 -11.81
N GLN A 56 -13.16 -11.71 -11.65
CA GLN A 56 -14.22 -12.30 -12.48
C GLN A 56 -15.55 -11.54 -12.33
N ASN A 57 -15.89 -11.10 -11.12
CA ASN A 57 -17.08 -10.28 -10.89
C ASN A 57 -16.95 -8.88 -11.51
N VAL A 58 -15.78 -8.24 -11.40
CA VAL A 58 -15.51 -6.95 -12.05
C VAL A 58 -15.57 -7.09 -13.57
N ALA A 59 -15.03 -8.17 -14.15
CA ALA A 59 -15.11 -8.46 -15.59
C ALA A 59 -16.56 -8.66 -16.06
N ARG A 60 -17.40 -9.34 -15.26
CA ARG A 60 -18.84 -9.46 -15.54
C ARG A 60 -19.56 -8.11 -15.51
N CYS A 61 -19.23 -7.25 -14.54
CA CYS A 61 -19.77 -5.89 -14.48
C CYS A 61 -19.28 -5.02 -15.64
N LEU A 62 -18.03 -5.19 -16.08
CA LEU A 62 -17.42 -4.49 -17.22
C LEU A 62 -18.11 -4.81 -18.56
N ASN A 63 -18.53 -6.06 -18.75
CA ASN A 63 -19.21 -6.52 -19.96
C ASN A 63 -20.68 -6.06 -20.05
N SER A 64 -21.21 -5.35 -19.04
CA SER A 64 -22.58 -4.78 -19.05
C SER A 64 -22.72 -3.47 -19.84
N GLY A 65 -21.63 -3.00 -20.47
CA GLY A 65 -21.68 -1.98 -21.55
C GLY A 65 -22.03 -0.55 -21.15
N THR A 66 -22.17 -0.23 -19.85
CA THR A 66 -22.74 1.07 -19.40
C THR A 66 -21.75 2.05 -18.77
N CYS A 67 -20.44 1.79 -18.78
CA CYS A 67 -19.46 2.69 -18.15
C CYS A 67 -18.22 2.89 -19.03
N MET A 68 -18.08 4.08 -19.62
CA MET A 68 -16.80 4.52 -20.19
C MET A 68 -15.79 4.67 -19.05
N ARG A 69 -14.73 3.86 -19.07
CA ARG A 69 -13.64 3.94 -18.10
C ARG A 69 -12.43 4.59 -18.75
N MET A 70 -11.85 5.56 -18.05
CA MET A 70 -10.52 6.08 -18.35
C MET A 70 -9.53 5.33 -17.47
N ALA A 71 -8.63 4.56 -18.08
CA ALA A 71 -7.45 4.08 -17.40
C ALA A 71 -6.49 5.26 -17.27
N ILE A 72 -6.11 5.60 -16.04
CA ILE A 72 -5.08 6.61 -15.77
C ILE A 72 -3.88 5.83 -15.22
N ASP A 73 -2.75 5.91 -15.91
CA ASP A 73 -1.49 5.41 -15.38
C ASP A 73 -1.01 6.34 -14.26
N LEU A 74 -1.18 5.90 -13.02
CA LEU A 74 -0.58 6.53 -11.85
C LEU A 74 0.79 5.89 -11.63
N ALA A 75 1.75 6.23 -12.49
CA ALA A 75 3.14 5.83 -12.29
C ALA A 75 3.81 6.74 -11.26
N TRP A 76 4.84 6.22 -10.59
CA TRP A 76 5.73 7.06 -9.80
C TRP A 76 6.50 7.99 -10.75
N GLU A 77 6.37 9.29 -10.54
CA GLU A 77 7.20 10.29 -11.21
C GLU A 77 8.37 10.66 -10.29
N PRO A 78 9.63 10.50 -10.73
CA PRO A 78 10.78 10.94 -9.96
C PRO A 78 10.73 12.45 -9.73
N PRO A 79 11.14 12.96 -8.55
CA PRO A 79 11.33 14.39 -8.37
C PRO A 79 12.45 14.89 -9.30
N LEU A 80 12.46 16.20 -9.56
CA LEU A 80 13.55 16.84 -10.31
C LEU A 80 14.89 16.63 -9.61
N GLU A 81 15.98 16.69 -10.38
CA GLU A 81 17.32 16.65 -9.81
C GLU A 81 17.54 17.80 -8.82
N GLY A 82 18.13 17.49 -7.66
CA GLY A 82 18.26 18.42 -6.55
C GLY A 82 17.02 18.54 -5.66
N CYS A 83 15.88 17.98 -6.06
CA CYS A 83 14.69 17.84 -5.20
C CYS A 83 14.67 16.48 -4.50
N VAL A 84 13.93 16.42 -3.40
CA VAL A 84 13.67 15.19 -2.65
C VAL A 84 12.19 14.89 -2.61
N GLN A 85 11.84 13.60 -2.63
CA GLN A 85 10.51 13.11 -2.37
C GLN A 85 10.38 12.70 -0.91
N ILE A 86 9.35 13.22 -0.23
CA ILE A 86 9.01 12.82 1.13
C ILE A 86 7.84 11.83 1.06
N GLN A 87 8.09 10.57 1.40
CA GLN A 87 7.06 9.55 1.58
C GLN A 87 6.74 9.45 3.06
N LYS A 88 5.47 9.65 3.43
CA LYS A 88 5.02 9.65 4.83
C LYS A 88 3.98 8.57 5.08
N ASN A 89 3.87 8.15 6.34
CA ASN A 89 2.83 7.26 6.83
C ASN A 89 2.46 7.63 8.27
N GLY A 90 1.17 7.69 8.55
CA GLY A 90 0.63 7.83 9.89
C GLY A 90 0.27 6.47 10.49
N TYR A 91 0.30 6.38 11.81
CA TYR A 91 -0.12 5.20 12.55
C TYR A 91 -0.87 5.61 13.82
N VAL A 92 -1.91 4.85 14.16
CA VAL A 92 -2.66 5.01 15.42
C VAL A 92 -2.93 3.62 16.00
N LEU A 93 -2.51 3.42 17.24
CA LEU A 93 -2.77 2.22 18.01
C LEU A 93 -4.15 2.28 18.65
N SER A 94 -4.97 1.25 18.43
CA SER A 94 -6.27 1.08 19.10
C SER A 94 -6.14 0.11 20.28
N PRO A 95 -6.77 0.35 21.45
CA PRO A 95 -7.68 1.46 21.76
C PRO A 95 -7.01 2.66 22.45
N SER A 96 -5.68 2.67 22.62
CA SER A 96 -4.98 3.73 23.36
C SER A 96 -5.02 5.10 22.67
N TRP A 97 -5.30 5.11 21.35
CA TRP A 97 -5.24 6.25 20.44
C TRP A 97 -3.86 6.88 20.33
N GLU A 98 -2.81 6.17 20.76
CA GLU A 98 -1.44 6.60 20.61
C GLU A 98 -1.06 6.60 19.14
N ALA A 99 -0.49 7.70 18.70
CA ALA A 99 -0.22 8.00 17.32
C ALA A 99 1.26 8.23 17.11
N SER A 100 1.76 7.68 16.01
CA SER A 100 3.12 7.89 15.53
C SER A 100 3.07 8.20 14.05
N GLY A 101 4.08 8.90 13.55
CA GLY A 101 4.28 9.12 12.12
C GLY A 101 5.69 8.73 11.74
N GLY A 102 5.92 8.54 10.45
CA GLY A 102 7.26 8.36 9.93
C GLY A 102 7.29 8.38 8.43
N GLY A 103 8.48 8.26 7.87
CA GLY A 103 8.65 8.36 6.43
C GLY A 103 10.07 8.21 5.95
N LEU A 104 10.20 8.24 4.62
CA LEU A 104 11.45 8.16 3.88
C LEU A 104 11.62 9.41 3.04
N ILE A 105 12.83 9.94 3.01
CA ILE A 105 13.26 11.02 2.13
C ILE A 105 14.10 10.38 1.03
N ARG A 106 13.70 10.57 -0.23
CA ARG A 106 14.36 9.96 -1.39
C ARG A 106 14.79 11.01 -2.40
N ASP A 107 15.85 10.74 -3.14
CA ASP A 107 16.25 11.58 -4.27
C ASP A 107 15.51 11.21 -5.58
N ASN A 108 15.87 11.90 -6.66
CA ASN A 108 15.38 11.67 -8.02
C ASN A 108 15.69 10.27 -8.58
N LEU A 109 16.69 9.56 -8.04
CA LEU A 109 17.01 8.18 -8.40
C LEU A 109 16.29 7.16 -7.50
N GLY A 110 15.44 7.62 -6.58
CA GLY A 110 14.71 6.79 -5.63
C GLY A 110 15.56 6.28 -4.46
N ARG A 111 16.83 6.72 -4.34
CA ARG A 111 17.74 6.35 -3.25
C ARG A 111 17.21 6.95 -1.96
N CYS A 112 17.19 6.14 -0.89
CA CYS A 112 16.83 6.62 0.43
C CYS A 112 17.97 7.46 1.01
N LEU A 113 17.74 8.77 1.16
CA LEU A 113 18.69 9.69 1.78
C LEU A 113 18.57 9.68 3.30
N ALA A 114 17.34 9.63 3.81
CA ALA A 114 17.06 9.63 5.24
C ALA A 114 15.71 8.98 5.55
N ALA A 115 15.51 8.63 6.81
CA ALA A 115 14.24 8.19 7.37
C ALA A 115 13.94 8.98 8.64
N PHE A 116 12.66 9.24 8.90
CA PHE A 116 12.23 9.92 10.11
C PHE A 116 11.10 9.16 10.81
N VAL A 117 11.02 9.35 12.12
CA VAL A 117 9.94 8.86 12.97
C VAL A 117 9.60 9.95 13.97
N CYS A 118 8.32 10.10 14.28
CA CYS A 118 7.82 11.10 15.23
C CYS A 118 6.74 10.49 16.12
N ASN A 119 6.81 10.81 17.42
CA ASN A 119 5.73 10.54 18.36
C ASN A 119 4.72 11.70 18.24
N LEU A 120 3.46 11.38 17.92
CA LEU A 120 2.41 12.35 17.66
C LEU A 120 1.41 12.46 18.82
N GLY A 121 1.70 11.83 19.96
CA GLY A 121 0.83 11.79 21.13
C GLY A 121 -0.43 10.99 20.84
N LYS A 122 -1.61 11.55 21.13
CA LYS A 122 -2.89 10.94 20.75
C LYS A 122 -3.57 11.75 19.67
N CYS A 123 -3.90 11.12 18.54
CA CYS A 123 -4.68 11.77 17.50
C CYS A 123 -5.37 10.75 16.58
N SER A 124 -6.28 11.23 15.72
CA SER A 124 -6.94 10.39 14.72
C SER A 124 -5.96 9.97 13.62
N ILE A 125 -6.29 8.92 12.87
CA ILE A 125 -5.45 8.45 11.76
C ILE A 125 -5.21 9.57 10.72
N THR A 126 -6.23 10.37 10.42
CA THR A 126 -6.10 11.53 9.52
C THR A 126 -5.13 12.58 10.06
N ALA A 127 -5.18 12.86 11.37
CA ALA A 127 -4.26 13.79 11.99
C ALA A 127 -2.83 13.24 12.03
N ALA A 128 -2.65 11.94 12.28
CA ALA A 128 -1.34 11.29 12.24
C ALA A 128 -0.71 11.39 10.85
N GLU A 129 -1.51 11.14 9.81
CA GLU A 129 -1.11 11.25 8.41
C GLU A 129 -0.71 12.68 8.00
N LEU A 130 -1.37 13.71 8.52
CA LEU A 130 -1.03 15.11 8.21
C LEU A 130 0.17 15.61 9.01
N LYS A 131 0.20 15.33 10.31
CA LYS A 131 1.33 15.72 11.18
C LYS A 131 2.61 15.03 10.74
N GLY A 132 2.56 13.75 10.35
CA GLY A 132 3.71 13.04 9.79
C GLY A 132 4.26 13.71 8.52
N ALA A 133 3.41 14.31 7.68
CA ALA A 133 3.86 15.07 6.51
C ALA A 133 4.59 16.36 6.92
N VAL A 134 4.06 17.08 7.92
CA VAL A 134 4.69 18.30 8.45
C VAL A 134 6.05 17.99 9.08
N GLU A 135 6.17 16.91 9.85
CA GLU A 135 7.45 16.50 10.43
C GLU A 135 8.44 16.06 9.36
N GLY A 136 7.97 15.38 8.30
CA GLY A 136 8.81 15.06 7.14
C GLY A 136 9.38 16.30 6.45
N LEU A 137 8.59 17.37 6.31
CA LEU A 137 9.06 18.64 5.74
C LEU A 137 10.10 19.34 6.61
N LYS A 138 10.05 19.19 7.93
CA LYS A 138 11.06 19.74 8.85
C LYS A 138 12.37 18.93 8.86
N ALA A 139 12.33 17.70 8.36
CA ALA A 139 13.46 16.78 8.33
C ALA A 139 14.28 16.87 7.03
N VAL A 140 13.87 17.74 6.09
CA VAL A 140 14.59 18.10 4.86
C VAL A 140 15.24 19.45 5.05
#